data_AF-A0A9X2U3S5-F1
#
_entry.id   AF-A0A9X2U3S5-F1
#
_cell.length_a   1.000
_cell.length_b   1.000
_cell.length_c   1.000
_cell.angle_alpha   90.00
_cell.angle_beta   90.00
_cell.angle_gamma   90.00
#
_symmetry.space_group_name_H-M   'P 1'
#
loop_
_entity.id
_entity.type
_entity.pdbx_description
1 polymer ?
#
loop_
_entity_poly.entity_id
_entity_poly.type
_entity_poly.pdbx_seq_one_letter_code
_entity_poly.pdbx_strand_id
1 'polypeptide(L)'
;MSQSNWGEFLFGSIVAILMAPFYLTAIILYSPIYILRTLSGLVASPSGKDEKIESDEYRTKHHIPDNDKKWNDYGEYLNSDVWESKRSAVLERADGECEMDGCKKEAKEVHHKSYPQNLGYEELGDLKAVCKECHSKLHPEKPDRYTG
;
A
#
# COMPACT_ATOMS: atom_id res chain seq x y z
N MET A 1 -63.19 31.43 -20.62
CA MET A 1 -62.38 32.46 -19.95
C MET A 1 -61.28 31.76 -19.14
N SER A 2 -60.04 31.68 -19.66
CA SER A 2 -58.89 31.20 -18.89
C SER A 2 -58.02 32.39 -18.52
N GLN A 3 -57.87 32.67 -17.23
CA GLN A 3 -56.89 33.65 -16.76
C GLN A 3 -55.53 32.95 -16.64
N SER A 4 -54.54 33.44 -17.37
CA SER A 4 -53.15 32.99 -17.25
C SER A 4 -52.49 33.70 -16.07
N ASN A 5 -51.92 32.89 -15.16
CA ASN A 5 -51.34 33.34 -13.91
C ASN A 5 -49.85 33.66 -14.13
N TRP A 6 -49.56 34.88 -14.58
CA TRP A 6 -48.19 35.34 -14.92
C TRP A 6 -47.33 35.70 -13.69
N GLY A 7 -47.91 35.66 -12.48
CA GLY A 7 -47.22 36.02 -11.24
C GLY A 7 -46.12 35.04 -10.82
N GLU A 8 -46.29 33.74 -11.02
CA GLU A 8 -45.35 32.74 -10.47
C GLU A 8 -44.02 32.64 -11.23
N PHE A 9 -43.97 33.02 -12.50
CA PHE A 9 -42.75 32.92 -13.31
C PHE A 9 -41.71 34.03 -13.04
N LEU A 10 -42.16 35.20 -12.56
CA LEU A 10 -41.26 36.33 -12.30
C LEU A 10 -40.59 36.28 -10.91
N PHE A 11 -41.25 35.67 -9.91
CA PHE A 11 -40.66 35.51 -8.58
C PHE A 11 -39.49 34.52 -8.56
N GLY A 12 -39.56 33.44 -9.34
CA GLY A 12 -38.46 32.46 -9.42
C GLY A 12 -37.17 33.03 -10.04
N SER A 13 -37.30 33.88 -11.06
CA SER A 13 -36.16 34.42 -11.82
C SER A 13 -35.37 35.47 -11.03
N ILE A 14 -36.04 36.31 -10.24
CA ILE A 14 -35.39 37.34 -9.42
C ILE A 14 -34.66 36.71 -8.23
N VAL A 15 -35.26 35.70 -7.59
CA VAL A 15 -34.62 34.97 -6.47
C VAL A 15 -33.36 34.25 -6.94
N ALA A 16 -33.36 33.65 -8.14
CA ALA A 16 -32.17 33.02 -8.71
C ALA A 16 -31.03 34.01 -8.97
N ILE A 17 -31.33 35.22 -9.47
CA ILE A 17 -30.33 36.26 -9.75
C ILE A 17 -29.76 36.85 -8.45
N LEU A 18 -30.59 37.07 -7.44
CA LEU A 18 -30.15 37.59 -6.13
C LEU A 18 -29.32 36.58 -5.34
N MET A 19 -29.52 35.29 -5.55
CA MET A 19 -28.78 34.22 -4.89
C MET A 19 -27.50 33.79 -5.64
N ALA A 20 -27.37 34.11 -6.93
CA ALA A 20 -26.18 33.82 -7.74
C ALA A 20 -24.83 34.26 -7.13
N PRO A 21 -24.67 35.46 -6.55
CA PRO A 21 -23.41 35.84 -5.91
C PRO A 21 -23.10 35.01 -4.64
N PHE A 22 -24.12 34.49 -3.95
CA PHE A 22 -23.93 33.58 -2.81
C PHE A 22 -23.50 32.18 -3.25
N TYR A 23 -23.99 31.68 -4.39
CA TYR A 23 -23.54 30.40 -4.95
C TYR A 23 -22.09 30.47 -5.48
N LEU A 24 -21.70 31.58 -6.11
CA LEU A 24 -20.32 31.76 -6.60
C LEU A 24 -19.30 31.92 -5.47
N THR A 25 -19.66 32.64 -4.40
CA THR A 25 -18.81 32.77 -3.21
C THR A 25 -18.70 31.44 -2.45
N ALA A 26 -19.76 30.65 -2.39
CA ALA A 26 -19.69 29.31 -1.81
C ALA A 26 -18.77 28.37 -2.61
N ILE A 27 -18.78 28.43 -3.94
CA ILE A 27 -17.85 27.63 -4.76
C ILE A 27 -16.40 28.08 -4.52
N ILE A 28 -16.10 29.38 -4.43
CA ILE A 28 -14.72 29.85 -4.21
C ILE A 28 -14.22 29.58 -2.78
N LEU A 29 -15.09 29.65 -1.77
CA LEU A 29 -14.73 29.48 -0.35
C LEU A 29 -14.81 28.03 0.15
N TYR A 30 -15.67 27.18 -0.44
CA TYR A 30 -15.81 25.77 -0.07
C TYR A 30 -15.14 24.79 -1.06
N SER A 31 -14.73 25.22 -2.26
CA SER A 31 -13.90 24.41 -3.19
C SER A 31 -12.37 24.41 -2.96
N PRO A 32 -11.73 25.19 -2.06
CA PRO A 32 -10.30 24.99 -1.79
C PRO A 32 -10.03 23.59 -1.22
N ILE A 33 -10.98 23.07 -0.43
CA ILE A 33 -10.93 21.71 0.12
C ILE A 33 -11.13 20.65 -0.97
N TYR A 34 -11.97 20.94 -1.98
CA TYR A 34 -12.29 19.99 -3.05
C TYR A 34 -11.18 19.88 -4.09
N ILE A 35 -10.51 20.99 -4.43
CA ILE A 35 -9.36 21.01 -5.35
C ILE A 35 -8.12 20.37 -4.71
N LEU A 36 -7.91 20.52 -3.40
CA LEU A 36 -6.82 19.84 -2.70
C LEU A 36 -7.05 18.32 -2.59
N ARG A 37 -8.31 17.86 -2.55
CA ARG A 37 -8.65 16.43 -2.46
C ARG A 37 -8.46 15.65 -3.77
N THR A 38 -8.54 16.31 -4.93
CA THR A 38 -8.33 15.65 -6.24
C THR A 38 -6.87 15.63 -6.69
N LEU A 39 -6.03 16.53 -6.18
CA LEU A 39 -4.57 16.47 -6.40
C LEU A 39 -3.87 15.43 -5.51
N SER A 40 -4.49 15.02 -4.38
CA SER A 40 -4.02 13.89 -3.57
C SER A 40 -4.20 12.51 -4.24
N GLY A 41 -4.92 12.43 -5.37
CA GLY A 41 -5.16 11.17 -6.09
C GLY A 41 -4.15 10.84 -7.19
N LEU A 42 -3.27 11.77 -7.57
CA LEU A 42 -2.28 11.58 -8.64
C LEU A 42 -0.85 11.40 -8.14
N VAL A 43 -0.60 11.62 -6.84
CA VAL A 43 0.64 11.19 -6.20
C VAL A 43 0.35 9.86 -5.51
N ALA A 44 0.42 8.78 -6.29
CA ALA A 44 0.70 7.47 -5.72
C ALA A 44 2.10 7.53 -5.10
N SER A 45 2.18 8.01 -3.85
CA SER A 45 3.36 7.81 -3.02
C SER A 45 3.38 6.32 -2.67
N PRO A 46 4.45 5.56 -2.96
CA PRO A 46 4.67 4.34 -2.20
C PRO A 46 4.73 4.78 -0.73
N SER A 47 3.99 4.09 0.12
CA SER A 47 3.86 4.47 1.52
C SER A 47 5.24 4.57 2.14
N GLY A 48 5.57 5.71 2.77
CA GLY A 48 6.89 6.00 3.36
C GLY A 48 7.38 5.03 4.44
N LYS A 49 6.67 3.93 4.68
CA LYS A 49 7.17 2.78 5.42
C LYS A 49 8.31 2.07 4.66
N ASP A 50 8.17 1.90 3.33
CA ASP A 50 9.08 1.07 2.53
C ASP A 50 10.47 1.74 2.37
N GLU A 51 10.52 3.06 2.17
CA GLU A 51 11.78 3.83 2.06
C GLU A 51 12.60 3.81 3.36
N LYS A 52 11.95 3.83 4.52
CA LYS A 52 12.65 3.79 5.82
C LYS A 52 13.29 2.41 6.07
N ILE A 53 12.69 1.34 5.57
CA ILE A 53 13.11 -0.04 5.81
C ILE A 53 14.38 -0.38 5.01
N GLU A 54 14.58 0.24 3.85
CA GLU A 54 15.80 0.05 3.05
C GLU A 54 16.98 0.93 3.50
N SER A 55 16.78 1.82 4.48
CA SER A 55 17.85 2.70 4.97
C SER A 55 19.00 1.93 5.64
N ASP A 56 20.24 2.43 5.49
CA ASP A 56 21.43 1.87 6.14
C ASP A 56 21.29 1.78 7.66
N GLU A 57 20.55 2.71 8.27
CA GLU A 57 20.22 2.70 9.70
C GLU A 57 19.38 1.48 10.07
N TYR A 58 18.34 1.17 9.29
CA TYR A 58 17.49 -0.01 9.52
C TYR A 58 18.29 -1.31 9.34
N ARG A 59 19.10 -1.39 8.29
CA ARG A 59 19.97 -2.54 8.02
C ARG A 59 20.95 -2.78 9.17
N THR A 60 21.59 -1.72 9.65
CA THR A 60 22.51 -1.77 10.80
C THR A 60 21.80 -2.22 12.07
N LYS A 61 20.63 -1.64 12.38
CA LYS A 61 19.85 -1.99 13.58
C LYS A 61 19.50 -3.48 13.61
N HIS A 62 19.08 -4.04 12.48
CA HIS A 62 18.65 -5.44 12.36
C HIS A 62 19.79 -6.38 11.93
N HIS A 63 21.03 -5.90 11.90
CA HIS A 63 22.23 -6.66 11.55
C HIS A 63 22.08 -7.43 10.23
N ILE A 64 21.42 -6.83 9.24
CA ILE A 64 21.21 -7.45 7.94
C ILE A 64 22.53 -7.37 7.19
N PRO A 65 23.22 -8.51 6.96
CA PRO A 65 24.50 -8.47 6.27
C PRO A 65 24.30 -8.00 4.83
N ASP A 66 25.32 -7.33 4.30
CA ASP A 66 25.41 -7.11 2.87
C ASP A 66 25.59 -8.44 2.17
N ASN A 67 24.95 -8.58 1.01
CA ASN A 67 25.13 -9.77 0.19
C ASN A 67 26.41 -9.62 -0.65
N ASP A 68 27.52 -10.11 -0.12
CA ASP A 68 28.83 -10.16 -0.79
C ASP A 68 28.96 -11.37 -1.74
N LYS A 69 28.11 -12.38 -1.54
CA LYS A 69 28.08 -13.63 -2.30
C LYS A 69 26.99 -13.65 -3.36
N LYS A 70 27.33 -14.12 -4.55
CA LYS A 70 26.34 -14.51 -5.56
C LYS A 70 25.86 -15.94 -5.30
N TRP A 71 24.56 -16.11 -5.10
CA TRP A 71 23.95 -17.42 -4.92
C TRP A 71 23.51 -17.99 -6.27
N ASN A 72 23.95 -19.20 -6.58
CA ASN A 72 23.53 -19.93 -7.79
C ASN A 72 22.49 -21.02 -7.46
N ASP A 73 22.38 -21.40 -6.19
CA ASP A 73 21.38 -22.33 -5.69
C ASP A 73 20.42 -21.63 -4.75
N TYR A 74 19.12 -21.80 -5.00
CA TYR A 74 18.08 -21.17 -4.20
C TYR A 74 17.96 -21.77 -2.80
N GLY A 75 18.18 -23.08 -2.66
CA GLY A 75 18.15 -23.76 -1.36
C GLY A 75 19.30 -23.32 -0.46
N GLU A 76 20.49 -23.17 -1.01
CA GLU A 76 21.66 -22.65 -0.30
C GLU A 76 21.41 -21.22 0.20
N TYR A 77 20.83 -20.37 -0.65
CA TYR A 77 20.45 -19.02 -0.26
C TYR A 77 19.42 -19.00 0.88
N LEU A 78 18.36 -19.82 0.78
CA LEU A 78 17.33 -19.90 1.80
C LEU A 78 17.83 -20.46 3.15
N ASN A 79 18.98 -21.13 3.17
CA ASN A 79 19.63 -21.62 4.39
C ASN A 79 20.76 -20.69 4.89
N SER A 80 20.92 -19.51 4.28
CA SER A 80 21.98 -18.56 4.64
C SER A 80 21.58 -17.62 5.76
N ASP A 81 22.59 -17.10 6.48
CA ASP A 81 22.41 -16.05 7.49
C ASP A 81 21.85 -14.75 6.90
N VAL A 82 22.16 -14.48 5.63
CA VAL A 82 21.62 -13.34 4.87
C VAL A 82 20.11 -13.43 4.79
N TRP A 83 19.60 -14.59 4.36
CA TRP A 83 18.16 -14.80 4.26
C TRP A 83 17.49 -14.81 5.63
N GLU A 84 18.09 -15.43 6.64
CA GLU A 84 17.50 -15.48 7.99
C GLU A 84 17.37 -14.08 8.61
N SER A 85 18.37 -13.22 8.39
CA SER A 85 18.34 -11.82 8.84
C SER A 85 17.24 -11.02 8.14
N LYS A 86 17.13 -11.15 6.82
CA LYS A 86 16.04 -10.51 6.05
C LYS A 86 14.67 -11.02 6.49
N ARG A 87 14.54 -12.34 6.67
CA ARG A 87 13.30 -12.99 7.10
C ARG A 87 12.86 -12.46 8.47
N SER A 88 13.77 -12.38 9.42
CA SER A 88 13.50 -11.85 10.76
C SER A 88 13.05 -10.39 10.70
N ALA A 89 13.76 -9.56 9.94
CA ALA A 89 13.43 -8.15 9.78
C ALA A 89 12.05 -7.92 9.14
N VAL A 90 11.64 -8.76 8.18
CA VAL A 90 10.31 -8.71 7.56
C VAL A 90 9.21 -9.12 8.53
N LEU A 91 9.43 -10.16 9.33
CA LEU A 91 8.47 -10.61 10.33
C LEU A 91 8.31 -9.59 11.48
N GLU A 92 9.42 -9.00 11.95
CA GLU A 92 9.39 -7.92 12.94
C GLU A 92 8.66 -6.68 12.39
N ARG A 93 8.95 -6.29 11.15
CA ARG A 93 8.26 -5.17 10.48
C ARG A 93 6.74 -5.37 10.47
N ALA A 94 6.30 -6.60 10.21
CA ALA A 94 4.89 -6.93 10.12
C ALA A 94 4.23 -7.09 11.50
N ASP A 95 4.97 -6.91 12.60
CA ASP A 95 4.52 -7.17 13.98
C ASP A 95 3.95 -8.60 14.15
N GLY A 96 4.50 -9.55 13.38
CA GLY A 96 4.00 -10.91 13.33
C GLY A 96 2.60 -11.07 12.71
N GLU A 97 2.03 -10.06 12.06
CA GLU A 97 0.73 -10.14 11.36
C GLU A 97 0.88 -10.40 9.86
N CYS A 98 -0.05 -11.18 9.29
CA CYS A 98 -0.08 -11.46 7.86
C CYS A 98 -0.40 -10.19 7.05
N GLU A 99 0.47 -9.81 6.13
CA GLU A 99 0.33 -8.64 5.25
C GLU A 99 -0.58 -8.91 4.02
N MET A 100 -1.34 -10.01 4.01
CA MET A 100 -2.35 -10.26 2.98
C MET A 100 -3.67 -9.57 3.32
N ASP A 101 -4.25 -8.92 2.33
CA ASP A 101 -5.49 -8.15 2.50
C ASP A 101 -6.61 -9.02 3.06
N GLY A 102 -7.21 -8.57 4.17
CA GLY A 102 -8.28 -9.28 4.86
C GLY A 102 -7.84 -10.47 5.73
N CYS A 103 -6.53 -10.74 5.86
CA CYS A 103 -6.00 -11.75 6.77
C CYS A 103 -5.54 -11.11 8.07
N LYS A 104 -5.88 -11.72 9.21
CA LYS A 104 -5.42 -11.30 10.56
C LYS A 104 -4.70 -12.43 11.30
N LYS A 105 -4.20 -13.42 10.54
CA LYS A 105 -3.47 -14.55 11.12
C LYS A 105 -2.03 -14.14 11.36
N GLU A 106 -1.39 -14.86 12.27
CA GLU A 106 0.04 -14.68 12.51
C GLU A 106 0.86 -15.00 11.26
N ALA A 107 1.75 -14.10 10.87
CA ALA A 107 2.75 -14.32 9.86
C ALA A 107 3.81 -15.29 10.37
N LYS A 108 4.03 -16.37 9.63
CA LYS A 108 5.04 -17.38 9.93
C LYS A 108 6.08 -17.51 8.83
N GLU A 109 5.78 -16.96 7.66
CA GLU A 109 6.54 -17.15 6.45
C GLU A 109 6.75 -15.82 5.73
N VAL A 110 7.77 -15.79 4.89
CA VAL A 110 8.09 -14.64 4.06
C VAL A 110 7.98 -15.07 2.61
N HIS A 111 7.15 -14.35 1.87
CA HIS A 111 6.88 -14.55 0.46
C HIS A 111 7.60 -13.48 -0.37
N HIS A 112 8.31 -13.90 -1.41
CA HIS A 112 8.84 -12.99 -2.42
C HIS A 112 7.69 -12.50 -3.32
N LYS A 113 7.43 -11.18 -3.36
CA LYS A 113 6.42 -10.59 -4.26
C LYS A 113 6.72 -10.86 -5.73
N SER A 114 8.01 -10.89 -6.06
CA SER A 114 8.52 -11.35 -7.35
C SER A 114 9.76 -12.19 -7.12
N TYR A 115 9.94 -13.24 -7.92
CA TYR A 115 11.16 -14.05 -7.83
C TYR A 115 12.36 -13.22 -8.30
N PRO A 116 13.36 -12.97 -7.44
CA PRO A 116 14.48 -12.13 -7.81
C PRO A 116 15.36 -12.82 -8.85
N GLN A 117 15.81 -12.07 -9.86
CA GLN A 117 16.80 -12.55 -10.83
C GLN A 117 18.18 -12.75 -10.18
N ASN A 118 18.46 -11.98 -9.12
CA ASN A 118 19.68 -12.06 -8.33
C ASN A 118 19.31 -12.32 -6.86
N LEU A 119 19.50 -13.56 -6.41
CA LEU A 119 19.29 -13.96 -5.03
C LEU A 119 20.19 -13.16 -4.08
N GLY A 120 19.65 -12.77 -2.93
CA GLY A 120 20.37 -12.02 -1.89
C GLY A 120 20.38 -10.51 -2.09
N TYR A 121 19.98 -10.01 -3.25
CA TYR A 121 19.89 -8.58 -3.55
C TYR A 121 18.45 -8.03 -3.53
N GLU A 122 17.45 -8.85 -3.20
CA GLU A 122 16.09 -8.36 -3.03
C GLU A 122 15.99 -7.39 -1.85
N GLU A 123 15.20 -6.35 -2.04
CA GLU A 123 14.85 -5.39 -1.01
C GLU A 123 13.88 -6.05 -0.01
N LEU A 124 13.89 -5.61 1.25
CA LEU A 124 12.89 -6.05 2.23
C LEU A 124 11.48 -5.63 1.79
N GLY A 125 11.35 -4.53 1.05
CA GLY A 125 10.12 -4.10 0.39
C GLY A 125 9.59 -5.13 -0.61
N ASP A 126 10.44 -5.97 -1.22
CA ASP A 126 10.04 -7.04 -2.14
C ASP A 126 9.56 -8.31 -1.41
N LEU A 127 9.69 -8.34 -0.09
CA LEU A 127 9.32 -9.44 0.77
C LEU A 127 8.02 -9.13 1.51
N LYS A 128 7.14 -10.12 1.63
CA LYS A 128 5.86 -9.99 2.34
C LYS A 128 5.75 -11.03 3.46
N ALA A 129 5.46 -10.59 4.67
CA ALA A 129 5.17 -11.46 5.80
C ALA A 129 3.76 -12.05 5.64
N VAL A 130 3.63 -13.37 5.63
CA VAL A 130 2.36 -14.07 5.40
C VAL A 130 2.17 -15.25 6.34
N CYS A 131 0.91 -15.59 6.61
CA CYS A 131 0.58 -16.85 7.28
C CYS A 131 0.71 -18.03 6.30
N LYS A 132 0.84 -19.25 6.82
CA LYS A 132 1.04 -20.48 6.02
C LYS A 132 -0.05 -20.69 4.95
N GLU A 133 -1.30 -20.42 5.30
CA GLU A 133 -2.43 -20.55 4.35
C GLU A 133 -2.34 -19.54 3.21
N CYS A 134 -1.97 -18.30 3.53
CA CYS A 134 -1.77 -17.25 2.53
C CYS A 134 -0.57 -17.58 1.65
N HIS A 135 0.52 -18.07 2.21
CA HIS A 135 1.69 -18.51 1.45
C HIS A 135 1.34 -19.66 0.48
N SER A 136 0.60 -20.67 0.94
CA SER A 136 0.15 -21.78 0.10
C SER A 136 -0.77 -21.34 -1.05
N LYS A 137 -1.63 -20.34 -0.81
CA LYS A 137 -2.48 -19.75 -1.87
C LYS A 137 -1.67 -19.00 -2.93
N LEU A 138 -0.54 -18.40 -2.53
CA LEU A 138 0.37 -17.70 -3.43
C LEU A 138 1.26 -18.67 -4.23
N HIS A 139 1.49 -19.89 -3.72
CA HIS A 139 2.25 -20.95 -4.39
C HIS A 139 1.44 -22.25 -4.54
N PRO A 140 0.41 -22.29 -5.40
CA PRO A 140 -0.44 -23.47 -5.55
C PRO A 140 0.31 -24.71 -6.09
N GLU A 141 1.45 -24.52 -6.73
CA GLU A 141 2.30 -25.58 -7.33
C GLU A 141 3.38 -26.13 -6.39
N LYS A 142 3.60 -25.50 -5.23
CA LYS A 142 4.57 -25.92 -4.23
C LYS A 142 3.88 -25.95 -2.87
N PRO A 143 3.39 -27.12 -2.40
CA PRO A 143 2.95 -27.23 -1.01
C PRO A 143 4.10 -26.82 -0.09
N ASP A 144 3.75 -26.12 0.98
CA ASP A 144 4.70 -25.50 1.92
C ASP A 144 5.84 -26.48 2.29
N ARG A 145 7.07 -25.95 2.28
CA ARG A 145 8.32 -26.65 2.68
C ARG A 145 8.30 -27.10 4.15
N TYR A 146 7.27 -26.70 4.91
CA TYR A 146 7.00 -27.10 6.28
C TYR A 146 5.77 -28.00 6.47
N THR A 147 5.15 -28.54 5.41
CA THR A 147 4.21 -29.66 5.61
C THR A 147 5.02 -30.92 5.91
N GLY A 148 5.14 -31.22 7.19
CA GLY A 148 5.64 -32.51 7.70
C GLY A 148 4.79 -33.68 7.24
#